data_AF-A0A924SE13-F1
#
_entry.id   AF-A0A924SE13-F1
#
_cell.length_a   1.000
_cell.length_b   1.000
_cell.length_c   1.000
_cell.angle_alpha   90.00
_cell.angle_beta   90.00
_cell.angle_gamma   90.00
#
_symmetry.space_group_name_H-M   'P 1'
#
loop_
_entity.id
_entity.type
_entity.pdbx_description
1 polymer ?
#
loop_
_entity_poly.entity_id
_entity_poly.type
_entity_poly.pdbx_seq_one_letter_code
_entity_poly.pdbx_strand_id
1 'polypeptide(L)'
;TASPTSSGERALHLAGIAALGGHGHAAIAFLRASGQTVGISGAPAVPLLEGVSTALFVRAALGVCDDSLRALRRQVNPLMESYVNLAQRDEARRGIMQRPTQFALACFGPSASLDLKGPLSPLLVAVQSLARGQADSARAQLHAIQAGRRLVRPGEISLDYTLTEAWLLATLGDDAAASRHLDLTLTALPTLTPYIVFEPGMAASVGHTMAYRAELATRRGDVGTAALWASRVLTLWAHADPSLAPTIARMKALAAQQHS
;
A
#
# COMPACT_ATOMS: atom_id res chain seq x y z
N THR A 1 35.83 2.15 11.02
CA THR A 1 35.28 2.70 9.77
C THR A 1 34.18 1.76 9.28
N ALA A 2 32.91 2.15 9.37
CA ALA A 2 31.81 1.30 8.92
C ALA A 2 31.69 1.40 7.40
N SER A 3 31.69 0.27 6.69
CA SER A 3 31.54 0.24 5.23
C SER A 3 30.23 0.92 4.82
N PRO A 4 30.19 1.72 3.73
CA PRO A 4 29.01 2.50 3.32
C PRO A 4 27.75 1.64 3.13
N THR A 5 27.90 0.37 2.74
CA THR A 5 26.82 -0.64 2.68
C THR A 5 26.11 -0.85 4.02
N SER A 6 26.86 -0.92 5.14
CA SER A 6 26.30 -1.11 6.48
C SER A 6 25.53 0.10 7.04
N SER A 7 25.73 1.29 6.45
CA SER A 7 25.00 2.50 6.81
C SER A 7 23.68 2.58 6.04
N GLY A 8 23.71 2.27 4.74
CA GLY A 8 22.52 2.22 3.89
C GLY A 8 21.52 1.16 4.34
N GLU A 9 21.98 -0.05 4.66
CA GLU A 9 21.14 -1.13 5.19
C GLU A 9 20.50 -0.75 6.53
N ARG A 10 21.25 -0.09 7.41
CA ARG A 10 20.71 0.39 8.70
C ARG A 10 19.62 1.43 8.50
N ALA A 11 19.82 2.37 7.58
CA ALA A 11 18.82 3.36 7.23
C ALA A 11 17.56 2.68 6.65
N LEU A 12 17.72 1.66 5.79
CA LEU A 12 16.58 0.90 5.29
C LEU A 12 15.80 0.20 6.41
N HIS A 13 16.48 -0.42 7.37
CA HIS A 13 15.82 -1.05 8.52
C HIS A 13 15.06 -0.03 9.37
N LEU A 14 15.66 1.13 9.64
CA LEU A 14 15.00 2.22 10.36
C LEU A 14 13.80 2.75 9.59
N ALA A 15 13.86 2.78 8.25
CA ALA A 15 12.72 3.16 7.41
C ALA A 15 11.53 2.21 7.60
N GLY A 16 11.77 0.90 7.60
CA GLY A 16 10.74 -0.10 7.85
C GLY A 16 10.15 -0.04 9.26
N ILE A 17 10.98 0.09 10.29
CA ILE A 17 10.52 0.24 11.68
C ILE A 17 9.68 1.51 11.85
N ALA A 18 10.16 2.64 11.34
CA ALA A 18 9.41 3.91 11.37
C ALA A 18 8.08 3.79 10.63
N ALA A 19 8.08 3.14 9.46
CA ALA A 19 6.88 2.91 8.67
C ALA A 19 5.86 2.04 9.40
N LEU A 20 6.30 0.94 10.03
CA LEU A 20 5.44 0.05 10.80
C LEU A 20 4.71 0.79 11.93
N GLY A 21 5.42 1.67 12.65
CA GLY A 21 4.88 2.51 13.72
C GLY A 21 4.06 3.72 13.24
N GLY A 22 3.92 3.94 11.93
CA GLY A 22 3.17 5.08 11.39
C GLY A 22 3.96 6.41 11.40
N HIS A 23 5.27 6.38 11.58
CA HIS A 23 6.17 7.54 11.51
C HIS A 23 6.59 7.84 10.07
N GLY A 24 5.64 8.28 9.25
CA GLY A 24 5.83 8.48 7.81
C GLY A 24 6.98 9.44 7.44
N HIS A 25 7.16 10.55 8.16
CA HIS A 25 8.26 11.48 7.87
C HIS A 25 9.63 10.85 8.12
N ALA A 26 9.78 10.14 9.24
CA ALA A 26 11.00 9.42 9.56
C ALA A 26 11.27 8.30 8.56
N ALA A 27 10.24 7.54 8.18
CA ALA A 27 10.35 6.48 7.17
C ALA A 27 10.84 7.02 5.81
N ILE A 28 10.29 8.15 5.35
CA ILE A 28 10.73 8.82 4.11
C ILE A 28 12.19 9.28 4.22
N ALA A 29 12.57 9.90 5.34
CA ALA A 29 13.94 10.39 5.55
C ALA A 29 14.95 9.23 5.56
N PHE A 30 14.67 8.16 6.28
CA PHE A 30 15.52 6.98 6.35
C PHE A 30 15.59 6.22 5.02
N LEU A 31 14.49 6.12 4.29
CA LEU A 31 14.49 5.48 2.98
C LEU A 31 15.37 6.25 1.99
N ARG A 32 15.30 7.58 1.99
CA ARG A 32 16.21 8.42 1.19
C ARG A 32 17.68 8.24 1.60
N ALA A 33 17.94 8.23 2.92
CA ALA A 33 19.29 8.03 3.44
C ALA A 33 19.87 6.64 3.15
N SER A 34 19.02 5.64 2.87
CA SER A 34 19.47 4.31 2.49
C SER A 34 20.06 4.23 1.08
N GLY A 35 19.77 5.22 0.22
CA GLY A 35 20.15 5.20 -1.19
C GLY A 35 19.33 4.22 -2.04
N GLN A 36 18.36 3.51 -1.46
CA GLN A 36 17.44 2.66 -2.21
C GLN A 36 16.35 3.51 -2.88
N THR A 37 16.14 3.26 -4.17
CA THR A 37 15.07 3.90 -4.93
C THR A 37 13.82 3.04 -4.93
N VAL A 38 12.66 3.65 -4.71
CA VAL A 38 11.38 2.97 -4.88
C VAL A 38 11.08 2.84 -6.38
N GLY A 39 11.21 1.62 -6.92
CA GLY A 39 10.58 1.24 -8.19
C GLY A 39 11.23 1.77 -9.48
N ILE A 40 12.46 2.26 -9.45
CA ILE A 40 13.11 2.83 -10.64
C ILE A 40 13.91 1.75 -11.38
N SER A 41 13.22 0.92 -12.16
CA SER A 41 13.88 0.29 -13.32
C SER A 41 13.77 1.26 -14.50
N GLY A 42 14.90 1.71 -15.04
CA GLY A 42 14.95 2.46 -16.31
C GLY A 42 14.72 3.97 -16.26
N ALA A 43 14.50 4.61 -15.10
CA ALA A 43 14.50 6.08 -15.00
C ALA A 43 15.84 6.61 -14.48
N PRO A 44 16.31 7.79 -14.94
CA PRO A 44 17.51 8.42 -14.39
C PRO A 44 17.33 8.75 -12.90
N ALA A 45 18.39 8.57 -12.13
CA ALA A 45 18.46 8.96 -10.73
C ALA A 45 18.38 10.49 -10.62
N VAL A 46 17.18 11.01 -10.36
CA VAL A 46 16.88 12.44 -10.29
C VAL A 46 16.41 12.75 -8.88
N PRO A 47 17.18 13.50 -8.07
CA PRO A 47 16.88 13.67 -6.64
C PRO A 47 15.47 14.20 -6.34
N LEU A 48 14.97 15.12 -7.17
CA LEU A 48 13.62 15.67 -7.00
C LEU A 48 12.53 14.62 -7.26
N LEU A 49 12.69 13.83 -8.33
CA LEU A 49 11.75 12.76 -8.67
C LEU A 49 11.80 11.62 -7.64
N GLU A 50 12.99 11.29 -7.13
CA GLU A 50 13.16 10.32 -6.05
C GLU A 50 12.48 10.81 -4.76
N GLY A 51 12.64 12.09 -4.43
CA GLY A 51 12.01 12.72 -3.27
C GLY A 51 10.49 12.59 -3.30
N VAL A 52 9.87 12.96 -4.42
CA VAL A 52 8.41 12.87 -4.61
C VAL A 52 7.94 11.42 -4.64
N SER A 53 8.62 10.54 -5.40
CA SER A 53 8.26 9.12 -5.53
C SER A 53 8.32 8.39 -4.19
N THR A 54 9.37 8.65 -3.39
CA THR A 54 9.53 8.05 -2.06
C THR A 54 8.41 8.50 -1.11
N ALA A 55 8.10 9.79 -1.09
CA ALA A 55 7.02 10.32 -0.26
C ALA A 55 5.65 9.78 -0.68
N LEU A 56 5.38 9.71 -1.99
CA LEU A 56 4.17 9.13 -2.55
C LEU A 56 4.01 7.66 -2.11
N PHE A 57 5.07 6.87 -2.26
CA PHE A 57 5.09 5.46 -1.88
C PHE A 57 4.81 5.23 -0.41
N VAL A 58 5.57 5.87 0.49
CA VAL A 58 5.41 5.66 1.94
C VAL A 58 4.02 6.10 2.40
N ARG A 59 3.54 7.27 1.95
CA ARG A 59 2.20 7.76 2.33
C ARG A 59 1.09 6.85 1.82
N ALA A 60 1.19 6.38 0.58
CA ALA A 60 0.23 5.44 0.01
C ALA A 60 0.22 4.12 0.81
N ALA A 61 1.40 3.55 1.09
CA ALA A 61 1.52 2.31 1.83
C ALA A 61 0.94 2.41 3.25
N LEU A 62 1.14 3.55 3.93
CA LEU A 62 0.54 3.88 5.23
C LEU A 62 -0.99 4.08 5.18
N GLY A 63 -1.59 4.16 3.99
CA GLY A 63 -3.02 4.42 3.84
C GLY A 63 -3.43 5.87 4.12
N VAL A 64 -2.49 6.81 3.99
CA VAL A 64 -2.80 8.24 4.12
C VAL A 64 -3.66 8.69 2.95
N CYS A 65 -4.85 9.23 3.23
CA CYS A 65 -5.86 9.54 2.22
C CYS A 65 -6.21 11.03 2.12
N ASP A 66 -5.20 11.89 2.19
CA ASP A 66 -5.35 13.35 2.23
C ASP A 66 -4.93 14.04 0.91
N ASP A 67 -5.02 15.37 0.88
CA ASP A 67 -4.66 16.16 -0.30
C ASP A 67 -3.16 16.15 -0.60
N SER A 68 -2.31 15.88 0.39
CA SER A 68 -0.87 15.77 0.17
C SER A 68 -0.53 14.53 -0.65
N LEU A 69 -1.23 13.40 -0.45
CA LEU A 69 -1.06 12.21 -1.28
C LEU A 69 -1.47 12.50 -2.73
N ARG A 70 -2.62 13.17 -2.92
CA ARG A 70 -3.08 13.58 -4.26
C ARG A 70 -2.12 14.57 -4.92
N ALA A 71 -1.54 15.50 -4.16
CA ALA A 71 -0.57 16.45 -4.66
C ALA A 71 0.72 15.77 -5.12
N LEU A 72 1.27 14.84 -4.32
CA LEU A 72 2.45 14.06 -4.68
C LEU A 72 2.23 13.29 -5.98
N ARG A 73 1.07 12.62 -6.13
CA ARG A 73 0.71 11.95 -7.38
C ARG A 73 0.70 12.90 -8.58
N ARG A 74 0.10 14.08 -8.45
CA ARG A 74 0.06 15.08 -9.54
C ARG A 74 1.44 15.60 -9.93
N GLN A 75 2.38 15.68 -8.98
CA GLN A 75 3.73 16.17 -9.24
C GLN A 75 4.60 15.20 -10.07
N VAL A 76 4.30 13.89 -10.05
CA VAL A 76 5.12 12.90 -10.77
C VAL A 76 5.12 13.16 -12.29
N ASN A 77 3.97 13.49 -12.89
CA ASN A 77 3.86 13.67 -14.34
C ASN A 77 4.74 14.82 -14.90
N PRO A 78 4.64 16.06 -14.39
CA PRO A 78 5.52 17.15 -14.84
C PRO A 78 7.01 16.86 -14.64
N LEU A 79 7.37 16.17 -13.55
CA LEU A 79 8.76 15.77 -13.29
C LEU A 79 9.24 14.74 -14.32
N MET A 80 8.43 13.74 -14.65
CA MET A 80 8.79 12.79 -15.71
C MET A 80 8.91 13.47 -17.07
N GLU A 81 8.08 14.45 -17.38
CA GLU A 81 8.19 15.22 -18.61
C GLU A 81 9.49 16.01 -18.69
N SER A 82 9.96 16.52 -17.56
CA SER A 82 11.18 17.33 -17.46
C SER A 82 12.46 16.50 -17.48
N TYR A 83 12.44 15.29 -16.89
CA TYR A 83 13.67 14.54 -16.59
C TYR A 83 13.77 13.17 -17.28
N VAL A 84 12.70 12.67 -17.89
CA VAL A 84 12.68 11.33 -18.49
C VAL A 84 12.43 11.42 -19.99
N ASN A 85 13.29 10.75 -20.77
CA ASN A 85 13.16 10.64 -22.21
C ASN A 85 11.79 10.06 -22.59
N LEU A 86 11.18 10.59 -23.66
CA LEU A 86 9.83 10.20 -24.09
C LEU A 86 9.67 8.67 -24.22
N ALA A 87 10.67 7.98 -24.78
CA ALA A 87 10.68 6.54 -24.96
C ALA A 87 10.63 5.74 -23.63
N GLN A 88 11.08 6.32 -22.53
CA GLN A 88 11.17 5.67 -21.21
C GLN A 88 10.02 6.07 -20.28
N ARG A 89 9.20 7.07 -20.63
CA ARG A 89 8.20 7.66 -19.72
C ARG A 89 7.15 6.66 -19.25
N ASP A 90 6.68 5.76 -20.11
CA ASP A 90 5.66 4.78 -19.72
C ASP A 90 6.24 3.70 -18.79
N GLU A 91 7.51 3.32 -18.97
CA GLU A 91 8.21 2.41 -18.05
C GLU A 91 8.49 3.09 -16.71
N ALA A 92 9.06 4.30 -16.73
CA ALA A 92 9.33 5.07 -15.53
C ALA A 92 8.04 5.36 -14.73
N ARG A 93 6.96 5.76 -15.42
CA ARG A 93 5.65 5.99 -14.78
C ARG A 93 5.16 4.72 -14.10
N ARG A 94 5.23 3.57 -14.78
CA ARG A 94 4.80 2.29 -14.22
C ARG A 94 5.65 1.90 -13.01
N GLY A 95 6.97 2.02 -13.11
CA GLY A 95 7.90 1.72 -12.01
C GLY A 95 7.63 2.56 -10.75
N ILE A 96 7.37 3.85 -10.93
CA ILE A 96 7.10 4.79 -9.83
C ILE A 96 5.69 4.63 -9.28
N MET A 97 4.69 4.53 -10.15
CA MET A 97 3.28 4.71 -9.78
C MET A 97 2.54 3.42 -9.50
N GLN A 98 3.01 2.25 -9.95
CA GLN A 98 2.25 1.00 -9.81
C GLN A 98 1.95 0.66 -8.34
N ARG A 99 2.99 0.52 -7.51
CA ARG A 99 2.80 0.15 -6.09
C ARG A 99 2.05 1.24 -5.30
N PRO A 100 2.37 2.53 -5.41
CA PRO A 100 1.56 3.56 -4.76
C PRO A 100 0.09 3.55 -5.20
N THR A 101 -0.18 3.28 -6.48
CA THR A 101 -1.56 3.17 -6.98
C THR A 101 -2.27 1.99 -6.33
N GLN A 102 -1.63 0.82 -6.25
CA GLN A 102 -2.17 -0.38 -5.62
C GLN A 102 -2.52 -0.15 -4.14
N PHE A 103 -1.60 0.43 -3.37
CA PHE A 103 -1.86 0.77 -1.97
C PHE A 103 -3.02 1.77 -1.82
N ALA A 104 -3.09 2.78 -2.69
CA ALA A 104 -4.03 3.89 -2.53
C ALA A 104 -5.31 3.77 -3.39
N LEU A 105 -5.71 2.57 -3.81
CA LEU A 105 -6.94 2.40 -4.61
C LEU A 105 -8.20 2.87 -3.86
N ALA A 106 -8.27 2.68 -2.54
CA ALA A 106 -9.36 3.21 -1.73
C ALA A 106 -9.43 4.75 -1.75
N CYS A 107 -8.32 5.43 -2.04
CA CYS A 107 -8.21 6.89 -2.06
C CYS A 107 -8.37 7.50 -3.44
N PHE A 108 -7.83 6.85 -4.47
CA PHE A 108 -7.85 7.37 -5.84
C PHE A 108 -8.96 6.77 -6.71
N GLY A 109 -9.52 5.62 -6.30
CA GLY A 109 -10.42 4.82 -7.12
C GLY A 109 -9.69 4.07 -8.25
N PRO A 110 -10.42 3.22 -8.99
CA PRO A 110 -9.84 2.37 -10.02
C PRO A 110 -9.35 3.16 -11.25
N SER A 111 -9.91 4.32 -11.54
CA SER A 111 -9.53 5.17 -12.68
C SER A 111 -8.07 5.63 -12.62
N ALA A 112 -7.49 5.73 -11.42
CA ALA A 112 -6.09 6.04 -11.22
C ALA A 112 -5.12 4.95 -11.68
N SER A 113 -5.61 3.80 -12.15
CA SER A 113 -4.78 2.80 -12.82
C SER A 113 -4.67 3.01 -14.33
N LEU A 114 -5.54 3.83 -14.94
CA LEU A 114 -5.65 3.96 -16.40
C LEU A 114 -4.48 4.69 -17.07
N ASP A 115 -3.73 5.49 -16.31
CA ASP A 115 -2.51 6.16 -16.77
C ASP A 115 -1.28 5.23 -16.83
N LEU A 116 -1.38 4.03 -16.23
CA LEU A 116 -0.36 3.00 -16.27
C LEU A 116 -0.52 2.15 -17.54
N LYS A 117 0.45 2.27 -18.44
CA LYS A 117 0.50 1.56 -19.73
C LYS A 117 1.53 0.44 -19.70
N GLY A 118 1.67 -0.32 -20.79
CA GLY A 118 2.70 -1.36 -20.96
C GLY A 118 2.34 -2.71 -20.33
N PRO A 119 3.32 -3.61 -20.13
CA PRO A 119 3.07 -4.91 -19.51
C PRO A 119 2.67 -4.73 -18.04
N LEU A 120 1.38 -4.93 -17.74
CA LEU A 120 0.82 -4.78 -16.40
C LEU A 120 0.75 -6.12 -15.69
N SER A 121 0.81 -6.10 -14.37
CA SER A 121 0.46 -7.29 -13.58
C SER A 121 -1.01 -7.67 -13.83
N PRO A 122 -1.37 -8.97 -13.82
CA PRO A 122 -2.75 -9.41 -14.00
C PRO A 122 -3.73 -8.73 -13.04
N LEU A 123 -3.30 -8.43 -11.82
CA LEU A 123 -4.10 -7.70 -10.84
C LEU A 123 -4.42 -6.28 -11.27
N LEU A 124 -3.44 -5.56 -11.81
CA LEU A 124 -3.67 -4.20 -12.29
C LEU A 124 -4.54 -4.19 -13.55
N VAL A 125 -4.47 -5.23 -14.38
CA VAL A 125 -5.42 -5.43 -15.48
C VAL A 125 -6.85 -5.56 -14.93
N ALA A 126 -7.06 -6.33 -13.85
CA ALA A 126 -8.36 -6.43 -13.17
C ALA A 126 -8.88 -5.09 -12.64
N VAL A 127 -8.01 -4.30 -12.01
CA VAL A 127 -8.34 -2.93 -11.58
C VAL A 127 -8.74 -2.06 -12.78
N GLN A 128 -8.01 -2.13 -13.89
CA GLN A 128 -8.35 -1.33 -15.08
C GLN A 128 -9.65 -1.80 -15.75
N SER A 129 -9.97 -3.10 -15.75
CA SER A 129 -11.26 -3.58 -16.22
C SER A 129 -12.40 -3.00 -15.38
N LEU A 130 -12.25 -3.00 -14.05
CA LEU A 130 -13.22 -2.35 -13.16
C LEU A 130 -13.32 -0.84 -13.44
N ALA A 131 -12.19 -0.16 -13.67
CA ALA A 131 -12.15 1.27 -14.01
C ALA A 131 -12.94 1.62 -15.28
N ARG A 132 -13.05 0.67 -16.22
CA ARG A 132 -13.79 0.80 -17.48
C ARG A 132 -15.24 0.31 -17.39
N GLY A 133 -15.73 0.02 -16.19
CA GLY A 133 -17.09 -0.52 -15.98
C GLY A 133 -17.24 -2.00 -16.34
N GLN A 134 -16.14 -2.73 -16.55
CA GLN A 134 -16.15 -4.14 -16.93
C GLN A 134 -16.06 -5.05 -15.69
N ALA A 135 -17.06 -4.98 -14.82
CA ALA A 135 -17.06 -5.69 -13.53
C ALA A 135 -16.93 -7.22 -13.68
N ASP A 136 -17.58 -7.81 -14.68
CA ASP A 136 -17.49 -9.26 -14.91
C ASP A 136 -16.10 -9.70 -15.38
N SER A 137 -15.45 -8.87 -16.21
CA SER A 137 -14.04 -9.11 -16.60
C SER A 137 -13.11 -9.02 -15.40
N ALA A 138 -13.29 -8.01 -14.54
CA ALA A 138 -12.51 -7.87 -13.31
C ALA A 138 -12.70 -9.07 -12.38
N ARG A 139 -13.94 -9.57 -12.24
CA ARG A 139 -14.25 -10.77 -11.43
C ARG A 139 -13.59 -12.02 -12.00
N ALA A 140 -13.68 -12.24 -13.31
CA ALA A 140 -13.06 -13.38 -13.97
C ALA A 140 -11.52 -13.37 -13.83
N GLN A 141 -10.90 -12.21 -14.00
CA GLN A 141 -9.45 -12.03 -13.84
C GLN A 141 -9.02 -12.27 -12.40
N LEU A 142 -9.76 -11.75 -11.41
CA LEU A 142 -9.48 -11.99 -10.00
C LEU A 142 -9.57 -13.48 -9.63
N HIS A 143 -10.59 -14.17 -10.12
CA HIS A 143 -10.72 -15.61 -9.92
C HIS A 143 -9.54 -16.38 -10.54
N ALA A 144 -9.10 -16.01 -11.74
CA ALA A 144 -7.93 -16.62 -12.38
C ALA A 144 -6.63 -16.40 -11.59
N ILE A 145 -6.44 -15.19 -11.05
CA ILE A 145 -5.29 -14.85 -10.19
C ILE A 145 -5.28 -15.73 -8.94
N GLN A 146 -6.42 -15.84 -8.24
CA GLN A 146 -6.55 -16.64 -7.03
C GLN A 146 -6.34 -18.13 -7.32
N ALA A 147 -6.88 -18.64 -8.43
CA ALA A 147 -6.69 -20.02 -8.86
C ALA A 147 -5.21 -20.33 -9.14
N GLY A 148 -4.49 -19.42 -9.82
CA GLY A 148 -3.07 -19.56 -10.11
C GLY A 148 -2.17 -19.51 -8.86
N ARG A 149 -2.68 -19.04 -7.72
CA ARG A 149 -1.92 -18.85 -6.48
C ARG A 149 -2.27 -19.82 -5.36
N ARG A 150 -3.04 -20.87 -5.65
CA ARG A 150 -3.46 -21.87 -4.64
C ARG A 150 -2.31 -22.54 -3.88
N LEU A 151 -1.11 -22.58 -4.45
CA LEU A 151 0.08 -23.19 -3.84
C LEU A 151 1.04 -22.18 -3.20
N VAL A 152 0.77 -20.87 -3.33
CA VAL A 152 1.59 -19.82 -2.73
C VAL A 152 1.13 -19.61 -1.29
N ARG A 153 2.07 -19.56 -0.34
CA ARG A 153 1.70 -19.33 1.07
C ARG A 153 1.17 -17.90 1.22
N PRO A 154 0.14 -17.65 2.04
CA PRO A 154 -0.37 -16.29 2.25
C PRO A 154 0.72 -15.28 2.64
N GLY A 155 1.72 -15.73 3.41
CA GLY A 155 2.84 -14.90 3.83
C GLY A 155 3.91 -14.61 2.78
N GLU A 156 3.84 -15.24 1.62
CA GLU A 156 4.72 -14.96 0.47
C GLU A 156 4.10 -13.93 -0.49
N ILE A 157 2.84 -13.55 -0.26
CA ILE A 157 2.14 -12.53 -1.05
C ILE A 157 2.39 -11.17 -0.41
N SER A 158 2.79 -10.20 -1.24
CA SER A 158 3.01 -8.84 -0.77
C SER A 158 1.71 -8.13 -0.39
N LEU A 159 1.76 -7.25 0.61
CA LEU A 159 0.61 -6.57 1.18
C LEU A 159 -0.04 -5.56 0.22
N ASP A 160 0.70 -4.95 -0.71
CA ASP A 160 0.10 -4.18 -1.82
C ASP A 160 -0.82 -5.05 -2.67
N TYR A 161 -0.41 -6.29 -2.92
CA TYR A 161 -1.20 -7.25 -3.67
C TYR A 161 -2.44 -7.69 -2.87
N THR A 162 -2.26 -8.10 -1.61
CA THR A 162 -3.35 -8.50 -0.71
C THR A 162 -4.37 -7.39 -0.51
N LEU A 163 -3.92 -6.15 -0.28
CA LEU A 163 -4.80 -4.98 -0.17
C LEU A 163 -5.59 -4.74 -1.45
N THR A 164 -4.94 -4.84 -2.61
CA THR A 164 -5.61 -4.64 -3.90
C THR A 164 -6.65 -5.73 -4.17
N GLU A 165 -6.35 -7.00 -3.89
CA GLU A 165 -7.32 -8.10 -4.04
C GLU A 165 -8.52 -7.93 -3.11
N ALA A 166 -8.28 -7.62 -1.83
CA ALA A 166 -9.34 -7.36 -0.87
C ALA A 166 -10.20 -6.15 -1.30
N TRP A 167 -9.57 -5.10 -1.80
CA TRP A 167 -10.26 -3.92 -2.31
C TRP A 167 -11.12 -4.25 -3.54
N LEU A 168 -10.61 -5.05 -4.48
CA LEU A 168 -11.39 -5.52 -5.63
C LEU A 168 -12.59 -6.36 -5.21
N LEU A 169 -12.40 -7.32 -4.30
CA LEU A 169 -13.48 -8.17 -3.77
C LEU A 169 -14.59 -7.31 -3.15
N ALA A 170 -14.22 -6.39 -2.26
CA ALA A 170 -15.14 -5.47 -1.62
C ALA A 170 -15.88 -4.57 -2.63
N THR A 171 -15.16 -4.00 -3.60
CA THR A 171 -15.75 -3.12 -4.62
C THR A 171 -16.68 -3.88 -5.56
N LEU A 172 -16.45 -5.18 -5.76
CA LEU A 172 -17.33 -6.08 -6.51
C LEU A 172 -18.49 -6.64 -5.67
N GLY A 173 -18.63 -6.22 -4.40
CA GLY A 173 -19.73 -6.56 -3.50
C GLY A 173 -19.48 -7.76 -2.57
N ASP A 174 -18.28 -8.35 -2.58
CA ASP A 174 -17.94 -9.51 -1.73
C ASP A 174 -17.05 -9.11 -0.54
N ASP A 175 -17.61 -8.33 0.38
CA ASP A 175 -16.94 -7.93 1.62
C ASP A 175 -16.57 -9.15 2.51
N ALA A 176 -17.29 -10.27 2.37
CA ALA A 176 -17.01 -11.49 3.12
C ALA A 176 -15.72 -12.17 2.61
N ALA A 177 -15.55 -12.30 1.30
CA ALA A 177 -14.30 -12.79 0.72
C ALA A 177 -13.14 -11.82 0.96
N ALA A 178 -13.38 -10.51 0.85
CA ALA A 178 -12.37 -9.51 1.18
C ALA A 178 -11.86 -9.67 2.62
N SER A 179 -12.78 -9.82 3.58
CA SER A 179 -12.46 -10.06 4.99
C SER A 179 -11.61 -11.33 5.17
N ARG A 180 -12.06 -12.46 4.60
CA ARG A 180 -11.32 -13.73 4.68
C ARG A 180 -9.92 -13.64 4.08
N HIS A 181 -9.79 -12.94 2.96
CA HIS A 181 -8.51 -12.77 2.28
C HIS A 181 -7.52 -11.99 3.17
N LEU A 182 -7.97 -10.90 3.79
CA LEU A 182 -7.15 -10.15 4.75
C LEU A 182 -6.83 -10.95 6.01
N ASP A 183 -7.78 -11.74 6.52
CA ASP A 183 -7.57 -12.55 7.72
C ASP A 183 -6.46 -13.59 7.52
N LEU A 184 -6.37 -14.23 6.34
CA LEU A 184 -5.30 -15.17 6.01
C LEU A 184 -3.91 -14.53 6.11
N THR A 185 -3.76 -13.30 5.64
CA THR A 185 -2.48 -12.59 5.70
C THR A 185 -2.21 -12.04 7.10
N LEU A 186 -3.21 -11.44 7.76
CA LEU A 186 -3.04 -10.80 9.07
C LEU A 186 -2.82 -11.81 10.20
N THR A 187 -3.44 -13.00 10.13
CA THR A 187 -3.18 -14.08 11.11
C THR A 187 -1.87 -14.80 10.86
N ALA A 188 -1.34 -14.74 9.64
CA ALA A 188 -0.01 -15.23 9.30
C ALA A 188 1.11 -14.22 9.61
N LEU A 189 0.83 -13.01 10.11
CA LEU A 189 1.87 -12.02 10.45
C LEU A 189 3.02 -12.60 11.30
N PRO A 190 2.78 -13.44 12.33
CA PRO A 190 3.87 -14.03 13.11
C PRO A 190 4.75 -15.01 12.33
N THR A 191 4.26 -15.54 11.21
CA THR A 191 4.99 -16.46 10.33
C THR A 191 5.59 -15.76 9.12
N LEU A 192 5.38 -14.44 8.99
CA LEU A 192 6.05 -13.64 7.97
C LEU A 192 7.53 -13.60 8.26
N THR A 193 8.30 -13.74 7.19
CA THR A 193 9.75 -13.64 7.28
C THR A 193 10.13 -12.25 7.80
N PRO A 194 11.30 -12.08 8.44
CA PRO A 194 11.82 -10.77 8.86
C PRO A 194 11.81 -9.72 7.74
N TYR A 195 11.73 -10.16 6.48
CA TYR A 195 11.54 -9.33 5.30
C TYR A 195 10.41 -8.31 5.39
N ILE A 196 9.32 -8.56 6.13
CA ILE A 196 8.24 -7.56 6.27
C ILE A 196 8.73 -6.26 6.92
N VAL A 197 9.72 -6.32 7.81
CA VAL A 197 10.32 -5.14 8.44
C VAL A 197 11.41 -4.53 7.55
N PHE A 198 11.96 -5.30 6.60
CA PHE A 198 13.02 -4.85 5.69
C PHE A 198 12.50 -4.20 4.40
N GLU A 199 11.25 -4.47 4.01
CA GLU A 199 10.61 -3.80 2.88
C GLU A 199 9.67 -2.69 3.41
N PRO A 200 10.01 -1.40 3.24
CA PRO A 200 9.25 -0.32 3.88
C PRO A 200 7.79 -0.22 3.47
N GLY A 201 7.42 -0.66 2.26
CA GLY A 201 6.03 -0.71 1.81
C GLY A 201 5.22 -1.76 2.56
N MET A 202 5.77 -2.96 2.72
CA MET A 202 5.20 -4.03 3.53
C MET A 202 5.05 -3.59 4.99
N ALA A 203 6.10 -3.02 5.57
CA ALA A 203 6.07 -2.54 6.95
C ALA A 203 4.98 -1.46 7.16
N ALA A 204 4.95 -0.46 6.28
CA ALA A 204 3.94 0.61 6.30
C ALA A 204 2.50 0.08 6.20
N SER A 205 2.30 -0.95 5.36
CA SER A 205 0.96 -1.42 5.03
C SER A 205 0.34 -2.32 6.09
N VAL A 206 1.09 -2.81 7.09
CA VAL A 206 0.51 -3.63 8.18
C VAL A 206 -0.65 -2.93 8.88
N GLY A 207 -0.42 -1.70 9.37
CA GLY A 207 -1.48 -0.94 10.05
C GLY A 207 -2.60 -0.51 9.09
N HIS A 208 -2.26 -0.22 7.84
CA HIS A 208 -3.24 0.09 6.79
C HIS A 208 -4.17 -1.11 6.52
N THR A 209 -3.63 -2.31 6.40
CA THR A 209 -4.38 -3.55 6.21
C THR A 209 -5.27 -3.85 7.40
N MET A 210 -4.77 -3.68 8.63
CA MET A 210 -5.59 -3.83 9.84
C MET A 210 -6.74 -2.82 9.90
N ALA A 211 -6.48 -1.55 9.54
CA ALA A 211 -7.52 -0.51 9.49
C ALA A 211 -8.59 -0.85 8.44
N TYR A 212 -8.18 -1.28 7.24
CA TYR A 212 -9.11 -1.68 6.20
C TYR A 212 -9.94 -2.91 6.60
N ARG A 213 -9.35 -3.85 7.34
CA ARG A 213 -10.06 -5.01 7.88
C ARG A 213 -11.11 -4.63 8.93
N ALA A 214 -10.84 -3.62 9.76
CA ALA A 214 -11.82 -3.08 10.71
C ALA A 214 -12.99 -2.42 9.98
N GLU A 215 -12.72 -1.60 8.95
CA GLU A 215 -13.75 -0.95 8.14
C GLU A 215 -14.65 -1.97 7.40
N LEU A 216 -14.06 -3.05 6.86
CA LEU A 216 -14.77 -4.16 6.27
C LEU A 216 -15.71 -4.85 7.27
N ALA A 217 -15.26 -5.05 8.51
CA ALA A 217 -16.10 -5.62 9.56
C ALA A 217 -17.30 -4.71 9.87
N THR A 218 -17.08 -3.39 9.95
CA THR A 218 -18.16 -2.41 10.13
C THR A 218 -19.18 -2.45 9.01
N ARG A 219 -18.76 -2.53 7.74
CA ARG A 219 -19.69 -2.64 6.60
C ARG A 219 -20.59 -3.88 6.68
N ARG A 220 -20.10 -4.94 7.32
CA ARG A 220 -20.82 -6.20 7.53
C ARG A 220 -21.63 -6.24 8.84
N GLY A 221 -21.60 -5.18 9.65
CA GLY A 221 -22.24 -5.15 10.97
C GLY A 221 -21.53 -6.00 12.04
N ASP A 222 -20.30 -6.46 11.79
CA ASP A 222 -19.50 -7.24 12.74
C ASP A 222 -18.73 -6.31 13.68
N VAL A 223 -19.43 -5.84 14.71
CA VAL A 223 -18.91 -4.86 15.69
C VAL A 223 -17.71 -5.42 16.47
N GLY A 224 -17.76 -6.69 16.86
CA GLY A 224 -16.70 -7.33 17.64
C GLY A 224 -15.37 -7.39 16.88
N THR A 225 -15.42 -7.83 15.61
CA THR A 225 -14.22 -7.86 14.76
C THR A 225 -13.75 -6.45 14.40
N ALA A 226 -14.66 -5.51 14.18
CA ALA A 226 -14.31 -4.10 13.92
C ALA A 226 -13.51 -3.51 15.10
N ALA A 227 -14.02 -3.66 16.33
CA ALA A 227 -13.38 -3.16 17.54
C ALA A 227 -12.03 -3.83 17.81
N LEU A 228 -11.92 -5.15 17.58
CA LEU A 228 -10.68 -5.91 17.73
C LEU A 228 -9.57 -5.36 16.84
N TRP A 229 -9.82 -5.24 15.52
CA TRP A 229 -8.81 -4.77 14.59
C TRP A 229 -8.50 -3.28 14.79
N ALA A 230 -9.51 -2.46 15.08
CA ALA A 230 -9.29 -1.06 15.41
C ALA A 230 -8.37 -0.87 16.62
N SER A 231 -8.56 -1.66 17.69
CA SER A 231 -7.70 -1.63 18.88
C SER A 231 -6.25 -2.01 18.59
N ARG A 232 -6.03 -2.98 17.68
CA ARG A 232 -4.68 -3.35 17.22
C ARG A 232 -4.00 -2.23 16.44
N VAL A 233 -4.74 -1.53 15.57
CA VAL A 233 -4.24 -0.33 14.89
C VAL A 233 -3.84 0.74 15.90
N LEU A 234 -4.69 1.02 16.89
CA LEU A 234 -4.40 2.03 17.93
C LEU A 234 -3.17 1.67 18.77
N THR A 235 -2.93 0.39 19.00
CA THR A 235 -1.73 -0.10 19.69
C THR A 235 -0.49 0.13 18.82
N LEU A 236 -0.55 -0.29 17.55
CA LEU A 236 0.56 -0.17 16.59
C LEU A 236 0.93 1.28 16.30
N TRP A 237 -0.07 2.16 16.22
CA TRP A 237 0.06 3.56 15.82
C TRP A 237 -0.16 4.53 16.99
N ALA A 238 0.13 4.10 18.22
CA ALA A 238 -0.03 4.92 19.42
C ALA A 238 0.70 6.28 19.35
N HIS A 239 1.80 6.33 18.60
CA HIS A 239 2.64 7.53 18.41
C HIS A 239 2.80 7.93 16.93
N ALA A 240 1.91 7.47 16.06
CA ALA A 240 2.00 7.73 14.63
C ALA A 240 1.89 9.22 14.29
N ASP A 241 2.41 9.59 13.11
CA ASP A 241 2.44 10.97 12.64
C ASP A 241 1.02 11.58 12.48
N PRO A 242 0.89 12.92 12.58
CA PRO A 242 -0.41 13.59 12.43
C PRO A 242 -1.15 13.30 11.11
N SER A 243 -0.45 12.92 10.04
CA SER A 243 -1.08 12.54 8.77
C SER A 243 -1.99 11.30 8.89
N LEU A 244 -1.83 10.49 9.93
CA LEU A 244 -2.69 9.33 10.22
C LEU A 244 -3.84 9.67 11.18
N ALA A 245 -3.94 10.90 11.68
CA ALA A 245 -4.99 11.31 12.62
C ALA A 245 -6.42 11.00 12.15
N PRO A 246 -6.80 11.19 10.86
CA PRO A 246 -8.14 10.82 10.40
C PRO A 246 -8.44 9.32 10.52
N THR A 247 -7.45 8.46 10.23
CA THR A 247 -7.61 7.00 10.39
C THR A 247 -7.64 6.62 11.86
N ILE A 248 -6.76 7.19 12.69
CA ILE A 248 -6.75 6.97 14.15
C ILE A 248 -8.08 7.37 14.78
N ALA A 249 -8.67 8.50 14.39
CA ALA A 249 -9.96 8.96 14.88
C ALA A 249 -11.09 7.96 14.55
N ARG A 250 -11.12 7.45 13.31
CA ARG A 250 -12.06 6.39 12.91
C ARG A 250 -11.87 5.11 13.72
N MET A 251 -10.63 4.67 13.92
CA MET A 251 -10.34 3.47 14.71
C MET A 251 -10.74 3.64 16.18
N LYS A 252 -10.55 4.83 16.78
CA LYS A 252 -11.06 5.13 18.14
C LYS A 252 -12.58 4.97 18.22
N ALA A 253 -13.31 5.48 17.23
CA ALA A 253 -14.76 5.35 17.19
C ALA A 253 -15.20 3.88 17.09
N LEU A 254 -14.55 3.07 16.25
CA LEU A 254 -14.85 1.64 16.11
C LEU A 254 -14.51 0.83 17.37
N ALA A 255 -13.37 1.11 18.01
CA ALA A 255 -12.98 0.43 19.24
C ALA A 255 -13.91 0.75 20.42
N ALA A 256 -14.48 1.96 20.47
CA ALA A 256 -15.42 2.35 21.51
C ALA A 256 -16.78 1.62 21.41
N GLN A 257 -17.17 1.13 20.23
CA GLN A 257 -18.45 0.43 20.02
C GLN A 257 -18.55 -0.91 20.76
N GLN A 258 -17.44 -1.46 21.27
CA GLN A 258 -17.45 -2.69 22.08
C GLN A 258 -18.00 -2.47 23.50
N HIS A 259 -18.05 -1.23 23.97
CA HIS A 259 -18.48 -0.87 25.33
C HIS A 259 -19.87 -0.21 25.39
N SER A 260 -20.58 -0.17 24.26
CA SER A 260 -21.94 0.36 24.13
C SER A 260 -22.94 -0.78 23.97
#